data_AF-A0A1Q7SE95-F1
#
_entry.id   AF-A0A1Q7SE95-F1
#
_cell.length_a   1.000
_cell.length_b   1.000
_cell.length_c   1.000
_cell.angle_alpha   90.00
_cell.angle_beta   90.00
_cell.angle_gamma   90.00
#
_symmetry.space_group_name_H-M   'P 1'
#
loop_
_entity.id
_entity.type
_entity.pdbx_description
1 polymer ?
#
loop_
_entity_poly.entity_id
_entity_poly.type
_entity_poly.pdbx_seq_one_letter_code
_entity_poly.pdbx_strand_id
1 'polypeptide(L)'
;MAGAEHKHPNYMAIFWYLAILTAIEIAVIYAPLPKVTIVVLLCGLALGKAALVAMYFMHLRFETRTLGLVAITPLMIATLLVFLLLPDGLAVAKRTVGVKAAVSAPAKH
;
A
#
# COMPACT_ATOMS: atom_id res chain seq x y z
N MET A 1 32.21 -27.88 26.07
CA MET A 1 31.28 -28.15 24.95
C MET A 1 30.57 -26.84 24.65
N ALA A 2 30.80 -26.29 23.46
CA ALA A 2 30.28 -25.00 23.03
C ALA A 2 28.75 -25.06 22.88
N GLY A 3 28.04 -24.13 23.52
CA GLY A 3 26.61 -23.94 23.34
C GLY A 3 26.35 -23.41 21.95
N ALA A 4 25.56 -24.14 21.16
CA ALA A 4 25.09 -23.69 19.87
C ALA A 4 24.20 -22.45 20.08
N GLU A 5 24.74 -21.28 19.72
CA GLU A 5 24.05 -20.00 19.67
C GLU A 5 22.80 -20.15 18.77
N HIS A 6 21.61 -20.07 19.38
CA HIS A 6 20.35 -20.09 18.65
C HIS A 6 20.27 -18.84 17.77
N LYS A 7 20.57 -18.99 16.48
CA LYS A 7 20.46 -17.96 15.45
C LYS A 7 18.98 -17.57 15.29
N HIS A 8 18.49 -16.69 16.15
CA HIS A 8 17.15 -16.13 16.04
C HIS A 8 17.01 -15.48 14.66
N PRO A 9 15.90 -15.73 13.93
CA PRO A 9 15.59 -14.97 12.73
C PRO A 9 15.62 -13.49 13.11
N ASN A 10 16.38 -12.68 12.37
CA ASN A 10 16.58 -11.28 12.73
C ASN A 10 15.33 -10.46 12.34
N TYR A 11 14.24 -10.60 13.10
CA TYR A 11 12.99 -9.88 12.93
C TYR A 11 13.18 -8.37 12.94
N MET A 12 14.18 -7.87 13.67
CA MET A 12 14.54 -6.46 13.66
C MET A 12 15.09 -5.99 12.31
N ALA A 13 15.88 -6.80 11.61
CA ALA A 13 16.33 -6.46 10.27
C ALA A 13 15.15 -6.31 9.29
N ILE A 14 14.19 -7.23 9.34
CA ILE A 14 13.00 -7.20 8.47
C ILE A 14 12.13 -5.99 8.78
N PHE A 15 11.95 -5.67 10.07
CA PHE A 15 11.25 -4.46 10.49
C PHE A 15 11.88 -3.21 9.88
N TRP A 16 13.21 -3.08 9.94
CA TRP A 16 13.92 -1.96 9.33
C TRP A 16 13.77 -1.91 7.81
N TYR A 17 13.80 -3.05 7.11
CA TYR A 17 13.51 -3.09 5.68
C TYR A 17 12.11 -2.55 5.37
N LEU A 18 11.08 -3.01 6.09
CA LEU A 18 9.70 -2.56 5.92
C LEU A 18 9.54 -1.06 6.24
N ALA A 19 10.22 -0.58 7.28
CA ALA A 19 10.24 0.83 7.67
C ALA A 19 10.88 1.70 6.56
N ILE A 20 12.01 1.27 6.00
CA ILE A 20 12.68 1.97 4.89
C ILE A 20 11.78 2.01 3.65
N LEU A 21 11.15 0.88 3.29
CA LEU A 21 10.18 0.82 2.19
C LEU A 21 9.04 1.82 2.38
N THR A 22 8.59 2.02 3.63
CA THR A 22 7.54 2.98 3.97
C THR A 22 8.04 4.42 3.89
N ALA A 23 9.25 4.70 4.35
CA ALA A 23 9.87 6.02 4.19
C ALA A 23 10.04 6.38 2.70
N ILE A 24 10.38 5.41 1.85
CA ILE A 24 10.46 5.59 0.40
C ILE A 24 9.08 5.93 -0.19
N GLU A 25 8.00 5.27 0.24
CA GLU A 25 6.65 5.62 -0.23
C GLU A 25 6.30 7.08 0.09
N ILE A 26 6.61 7.54 1.31
CA ILE A 26 6.39 8.92 1.72
C ILE A 26 7.17 9.86 0.79
N ALA A 27 8.44 9.57 0.53
CA ALA A 27 9.25 10.37 -0.38
C ALA A 27 8.67 10.39 -1.82
N VAL A 28 8.17 9.25 -2.31
CA VAL A 28 7.54 9.13 -3.63
C VAL A 28 6.25 9.94 -3.73
N ILE A 29 5.45 10.00 -2.66
CA ILE A 29 4.22 10.80 -2.61
C ILE A 29 4.50 12.31 -2.71
N TYR A 30 5.57 12.77 -2.06
CA TYR A 30 5.97 14.18 -2.09
C TYR A 30 6.85 14.55 -3.29
N ALA A 31 7.26 13.59 -4.10
CA ALA A 31 8.03 13.86 -5.31
C ALA A 31 7.14 14.55 -6.37
N PRO A 32 7.70 15.49 -7.16
CA PRO A 32 6.97 16.17 -8.24
C PRO A 32 6.80 15.27 -9.48
N LEU A 33 6.24 14.07 -9.29
CA LEU A 33 6.01 13.07 -10.32
C LEU A 33 4.55 13.08 -10.79
N PRO A 34 4.27 12.65 -12.03
CA PRO A 34 2.91 12.50 -12.50
C PRO A 34 2.15 11.45 -11.68
N LYS A 35 0.87 11.70 -11.41
CA LYS A 35 0.03 10.89 -10.50
C LYS A 35 0.04 9.39 -10.84
N VAL A 36 0.02 9.04 -12.12
CA VAL A 36 0.05 7.65 -12.58
C VAL A 36 1.35 6.95 -12.16
N THR A 37 2.49 7.64 -12.30
CA THR A 37 3.80 7.11 -11.90
C THR A 37 3.88 6.91 -10.39
N ILE A 38 3.36 7.86 -9.60
CA ILE A 38 3.26 7.72 -8.14
C ILE A 38 2.45 6.48 -7.77
N VAL A 39 1.27 6.30 -8.38
CA VAL A 39 0.42 5.13 -8.12
C VAL A 39 1.12 3.83 -8.46
N VAL A 40 1.79 3.74 -9.62
CA VAL A 40 2.53 2.53 -10.03
C VAL A 40 3.67 2.23 -9.05
N LEU A 41 4.44 3.24 -8.64
CA LEU A 41 5.53 3.08 -7.67
C LEU A 41 5.02 2.63 -6.31
N LEU A 42 3.95 3.25 -5.80
CA LEU A 42 3.34 2.86 -4.52
C LEU A 42 2.81 1.42 -4.57
N CYS A 43 2.16 1.02 -5.66
CA CYS A 43 1.73 -0.38 -5.85
C CYS A 43 2.93 -1.33 -5.85
N GLY A 44 4.03 -0.98 -6.53
CA GLY A 44 5.25 -1.77 -6.54
C GLY A 44 5.89 -1.91 -5.15
N LEU A 45 5.96 -0.82 -4.39
CA LEU A 45 6.48 -0.81 -3.01
C LEU A 45 5.59 -1.63 -2.07
N ALA A 46 4.27 -1.53 -2.19
CA ALA A 46 3.32 -2.34 -1.42
C ALA A 46 3.47 -3.85 -1.73
N LEU A 47 3.61 -4.22 -3.00
CA LEU A 47 3.88 -5.60 -3.41
C LEU A 47 5.25 -6.09 -2.90
N GLY A 48 6.27 -5.23 -2.92
CA GLY A 48 7.59 -5.55 -2.38
C GLY A 48 7.55 -5.86 -0.88
N LYS A 49 6.79 -5.08 -0.10
CA LYS A 49 6.56 -5.38 1.32
C LYS A 49 5.83 -6.72 1.51
N ALA A 50 4.79 -6.97 0.72
CA ALA A 50 4.06 -8.24 0.79
C ALA A 50 4.96 -9.43 0.46
N ALA A 51 5.84 -9.31 -0.53
CA ALA A 51 6.83 -10.33 -0.89
C ALA A 51 7.88 -10.53 0.20
N LEU A 52 8.38 -9.45 0.83
CA LEU A 52 9.28 -9.53 1.98
C LEU A 52 8.61 -10.23 3.16
N VAL A 53 7.34 -9.88 3.44
CA VAL A 53 6.57 -10.53 4.50
C VAL A 53 6.37 -12.01 4.18
N ALA A 54 6.04 -12.35 2.94
CA ALA A 54 5.92 -13.75 2.50
C ALA A 54 7.25 -14.50 2.64
N MET A 55 8.37 -13.97 2.15
CA MET A 55 9.65 -14.69 2.20
C MET A 55 10.19 -14.88 3.63
N TYR A 56 10.00 -13.89 4.52
CA TYR A 56 10.59 -13.91 5.86
C TYR A 56 9.64 -14.39 6.97
N PHE A 57 8.33 -14.11 6.87
CA PHE A 57 7.33 -14.62 7.82
C PHE A 57 6.60 -15.87 7.31
N MET A 58 6.53 -16.10 5.99
CA MET A 58 6.00 -17.34 5.39
C MET A 58 7.12 -18.21 4.81
N HIS A 59 8.01 -18.71 5.66
CA HIS A 59 8.78 -19.91 5.28
C HIS A 59 7.77 -21.06 5.06
N LEU A 60 7.35 -21.25 3.81
CA LEU A 60 6.53 -22.37 3.38
C LEU A 60 7.28 -23.66 3.71
N ARG A 61 6.90 -24.32 4.82
CA ARG A 61 6.45 -25.70 4.67
C ARG A 61 5.46 -26.24 5.71
N PHE A 62 5.30 -25.72 6.93
CA PHE A 62 4.49 -26.48 7.92
C PHE A 62 3.47 -25.76 8.83
N GLU A 63 3.33 -24.42 8.86
CA GLU A 63 2.35 -23.81 9.78
C GLU A 63 1.80 -22.44 9.32
N THR A 64 1.31 -22.35 8.08
CA THR A 64 1.10 -21.09 7.33
C THR A 64 -0.28 -20.41 7.47
N ARG A 65 -1.28 -21.03 8.10
CA ARG A 65 -2.66 -20.52 8.04
C ARG A 65 -2.88 -19.24 8.84
N THR A 66 -2.38 -19.16 10.07
CA THR A 66 -2.64 -18.01 10.95
C THR A 66 -1.84 -16.78 10.53
N LEU A 67 -0.55 -16.94 10.18
CA LEU A 67 0.29 -15.84 9.70
C LEU A 67 -0.14 -15.34 8.31
N GLY A 68 -0.57 -16.25 7.42
CA GLY A 68 -1.14 -15.89 6.13
C GLY A 68 -2.46 -15.12 6.27
N LEU A 69 -3.32 -15.51 7.21
CA LEU A 69 -4.55 -14.77 7.52
C LEU A 69 -4.24 -13.33 7.96
N VAL A 70 -3.29 -13.14 8.87
CA VAL A 70 -2.90 -11.80 9.36
C VAL A 70 -2.34 -10.92 8.24
N ALA A 71 -1.62 -11.48 7.25
CA ALA A 71 -1.15 -10.74 6.08
C ALA A 71 -2.26 -10.46 5.05
N ILE A 72 -3.22 -11.37 4.90
CA ILE A 72 -4.36 -11.23 3.97
C ILE A 72 -5.39 -10.23 4.51
N THR A 73 -5.61 -10.17 5.82
CA THR A 73 -6.57 -9.23 6.44
C THR A 73 -6.37 -7.78 5.99
N PRO A 74 -5.19 -7.14 6.11
CA PRO A 74 -4.99 -5.78 5.64
C PRO A 74 -5.11 -5.66 4.12
N LEU A 75 -4.73 -6.70 3.36
CA LEU A 75 -4.87 -6.71 1.91
C LEU A 75 -6.34 -6.68 1.48
N MET A 76 -7.17 -7.51 2.12
CA MET A 76 -8.63 -7.56 1.91
C MET A 76 -9.29 -6.23 2.26
N ILE A 77 -8.91 -5.65 3.40
CA ILE A 77 -9.43 -4.33 3.82
C ILE A 77 -9.02 -3.25 2.80
N ALA A 78 -7.77 -3.25 2.33
CA ALA A 78 -7.30 -2.32 1.31
C ALA A 78 -8.07 -2.47 -0.02
N THR A 79 -8.29 -3.69 -0.48
CA THR A 79 -9.10 -3.95 -1.69
C THR A 79 -10.53 -3.46 -1.51
N LEU A 80 -11.18 -3.77 -0.39
CA LEU A 80 -12.53 -3.27 -0.09
C LEU A 80 -12.59 -1.74 -0.07
N LEU A 81 -11.60 -1.09 0.56
CA LEU A 81 -11.50 0.37 0.59
C LEU A 81 -11.39 0.94 -0.82
N VAL A 82 -10.56 0.37 -1.68
CA VAL A 82 -10.44 0.83 -3.08
C VAL A 82 -11.77 0.71 -3.81
N PHE A 83 -12.45 -0.42 -3.70
CA PHE A 83 -13.76 -0.62 -4.35
C PHE A 83 -14.86 0.31 -3.80
N LEU A 84 -14.82 0.63 -2.51
CA LEU A 84 -15.78 1.55 -1.89
C LEU A 84 -15.48 3.01 -2.25
N LEU A 85 -14.21 3.41 -2.25
CA LEU A 85 -13.79 4.80 -2.46
C LEU A 85 -13.76 5.21 -3.93
N LEU A 86 -13.59 4.26 -4.85
CA LEU A 86 -13.54 4.53 -6.29
C LEU A 86 -14.86 5.13 -6.84
N PRO A 87 -16.07 4.58 -6.57
CA PRO A 87 -17.31 5.19 -7.03
C PRO A 87 -17.56 6.56 -6.39
N ASP A 88 -17.27 6.73 -5.10
CA ASP A 88 -17.37 8.03 -4.41
C ASP A 88 -16.39 9.06 -5.00
N GLY A 89 -15.14 8.67 -5.23
CA GLY A 89 -14.14 9.53 -5.87
C GLY A 89 -14.54 9.94 -7.29
N LEU A 90 -15.09 9.02 -8.08
CA LEU A 90 -15.63 9.32 -9.41
C LEU A 90 -16.86 10.24 -9.34
N ALA A 91 -17.75 10.02 -8.39
CA ALA A 91 -18.94 10.86 -8.19
C ALA A 91 -18.53 12.29 -7.77
N VAL A 92 -17.56 12.43 -6.86
CA VAL A 92 -17.00 13.72 -6.46
C VAL A 92 -16.28 14.40 -7.62
N ALA A 93 -15.51 13.67 -8.44
CA ALA A 93 -14.87 14.22 -9.63
C ALA A 93 -15.91 14.74 -10.65
N LYS A 94 -16.99 14.00 -10.89
CA LYS A 94 -18.08 14.47 -11.76
C LYS A 94 -18.79 15.70 -11.19
N ARG A 95 -19.03 15.75 -9.88
CA ARG A 95 -19.65 16.91 -9.21
C ARG A 95 -18.77 18.16 -9.31
N THR A 96 -17.47 18.04 -9.09
CA THR A 96 -16.53 19.17 -9.16
C THR A 96 -16.41 19.72 -10.58
N VAL A 97 -16.40 18.85 -11.60
CA VAL A 97 -16.48 19.27 -13.01
C VAL A 97 -17.80 19.99 -13.30
N GLY A 98 -18.93 19.48 -12.84
CA GLY A 98 -20.25 20.10 -13.03
C GLY A 98 -20.39 21.47 -12.38
N VAL A 99 -19.91 21.62 -11.14
CA VAL A 99 -19.90 22.92 -10.44
C VAL A 99 -19.01 23.93 -11.15
N LYS A 100 -17.81 23.52 -11.58
CA LYS A 100 -16.90 24.41 -12.33
C LYS A 100 -17.50 24.87 -13.66
N ALA A 101 -18.17 23.97 -14.38
CA ALA A 101 -18.85 24.28 -15.64
C ALA A 101 -20.01 25.28 -15.45
N ALA A 102 -20.81 25.10 -14.38
CA ALA A 102 -21.92 26.00 -14.06
C ALA A 102 -21.45 27.41 -13.66
N VAL A 103 -20.33 27.53 -12.95
CA VAL A 103 -19.72 28.82 -12.57
C VAL A 103 -19.10 29.55 -13.77
N SER A 104 -18.61 28.81 -14.78
CA SER A 104 -18.02 29.38 -15.99
C SER A 104 -19.03 29.73 -17.10
N ALA A 105 -20.30 29.34 -16.97
CA ALA A 105 -21.32 29.73 -17.93
C ALA A 105 -21.62 31.24 -17.78
N PRO A 106 -21.54 32.05 -18.85
CA PRO A 106 -21.88 33.46 -18.75
C PRO A 106 -23.33 33.57 -18.30
N ALA A 107 -23.57 34.37 -17.25
CA ALA A 107 -24.91 34.72 -16.82
C ALA A 107 -25.64 35.29 -18.05
N LYS A 108 -26.60 34.53 -18.59
CA LYS A 108 -27.48 35.03 -19.64
C LYS A 108 -28.35 36.09 -18.98
N HIS A 109 -27.96 37.34 -19.15
CA HIS A 109 -28.78 38.50 -18.87
C HIS A 109 -29.29 39.09 -20.19
#